data_AF-A0A5M6A2K2-F1
#
_entry.id   AF-A0A5M6A2K2-F1
#
_cell.length_a   1.000
_cell.length_b   1.000
_cell.length_c   1.000
_cell.angle_alpha   90.00
_cell.angle_beta   90.00
_cell.angle_gamma   90.00
#
_symmetry.space_group_name_H-M   'P 1'
#
loop_
_entity.id
_entity.type
_entity.pdbx_description
1 polymer ?
#
loop_
_entity_poly.entity_id
_entity_poly.type
_entity_poly.pdbx_seq_one_letter_code
_entity_poly.pdbx_strand_id
1 'polypeptide(L)'
;MEEMYCQSCGMPLVKAEDFATNKDGTPMSEYCIYCFKDGAFTGDISMEDMINISLKHMRELFKGDPDFNEQAALIKMRDFFPELKRWKKSL
;
A
#
# COMPACT_ATOMS: atom_id res chain seq x y z
N MET A 1 -19.60 -1.41 1.68
CA MET A 1 -18.62 -0.70 0.86
C MET A 1 -17.39 -1.59 0.85
N GLU A 2 -17.05 -2.22 -0.28
CA GLU A 2 -15.82 -3.01 -0.35
C GLU A 2 -14.65 -2.05 -0.11
N GLU A 3 -13.92 -2.24 0.99
CA GLU A 3 -12.68 -1.52 1.22
C GLU A 3 -11.68 -1.97 0.16
N MET A 4 -11.46 -1.13 -0.84
CA MET A 4 -10.41 -1.36 -1.82
C MET A 4 -9.07 -0.95 -1.19
N TYR A 5 -8.13 -1.87 -1.17
CA TYR A 5 -6.77 -1.62 -0.70
C TYR A 5 -5.83 -1.53 -1.90
N CYS A 6 -4.84 -0.64 -1.82
CA CYS A 6 -3.76 -0.58 -2.80
C CYS A 6 -3.07 -1.94 -2.87
N GLN A 7 -3.06 -2.54 -4.06
CA GLN A 7 -2.53 -3.88 -4.34
C GLN A 7 -0.99 -3.94 -4.35
N SER A 8 -0.33 -2.96 -3.72
CA SER A 8 1.12 -2.89 -3.50
C SER A 8 1.48 -2.59 -2.04
N CYS A 9 0.83 -1.64 -1.38
CA CYS A 9 1.19 -1.23 -0.01
C CYS A 9 0.08 -1.47 1.03
N GLY A 10 -1.08 -1.98 0.61
CA GLY A 10 -2.21 -2.22 1.50
C GLY A 10 -2.86 -0.94 2.06
N MET A 11 -2.54 0.24 1.50
CA MET A 11 -3.18 1.50 1.89
C MET A 11 -4.66 1.49 1.48
N PRO A 12 -5.61 1.85 2.37
CA PRO A 12 -7.01 2.00 2.00
C PRO A 12 -7.19 3.06 0.89
N LEU A 13 -7.93 2.72 -0.15
CA LEU A 13 -8.24 3.59 -1.28
C LEU A 13 -9.65 4.14 -1.12
N VAL A 14 -9.80 5.14 -0.24
CA VAL A 14 -11.11 5.75 0.10
C VAL A 14 -11.39 7.01 -0.71
N LYS A 15 -10.34 7.81 -1.01
CA LYS A 15 -10.48 9.07 -1.75
C LYS A 15 -9.98 8.90 -3.17
N ALA A 16 -10.65 9.53 -4.13
CA ALA A 16 -10.22 9.51 -5.53
C ALA A 16 -8.82 10.12 -5.72
N GLU A 17 -8.41 11.05 -4.86
CA GLU A 17 -7.07 11.66 -4.84
C GLU A 17 -5.97 10.64 -4.54
N ASP A 18 -6.30 9.54 -3.86
CA ASP A 18 -5.35 8.49 -3.54
C ASP A 18 -5.14 7.53 -4.71
N PHE A 19 -6.01 7.54 -5.74
CA PHE A 19 -5.99 6.57 -6.84
C PHE A 19 -4.89 6.90 -7.84
N ALA A 20 -4.09 5.90 -8.20
CA ALA A 20 -3.13 6.01 -9.29
C ALA A 20 -3.81 6.42 -10.61
N THR A 21 -3.02 6.87 -11.58
CA THR A 21 -3.50 7.19 -12.92
C THR A 21 -2.94 6.23 -13.96
N ASN A 22 -3.79 5.82 -14.89
CA ASN A 22 -3.40 5.18 -16.14
C ASN A 22 -2.58 6.15 -17.01
N LYS A 23 -1.94 5.62 -18.05
CA LYS A 23 -1.14 6.44 -19.01
C LYS A 23 -1.98 7.50 -19.73
N ASP A 24 -3.29 7.28 -19.88
CA ASP A 24 -4.24 8.21 -20.48
C ASP A 24 -4.81 9.24 -19.47
N GLY A 25 -4.37 9.20 -18.22
CA GLY A 25 -4.81 10.09 -17.14
C GLY A 25 -6.09 9.65 -16.44
N THR A 26 -6.70 8.53 -16.83
CA THR A 26 -7.88 8.00 -16.12
C THR A 26 -7.50 7.38 -14.77
N PRO A 27 -8.37 7.44 -13.75
CA PRO A 27 -8.06 6.89 -12.42
C PRO A 27 -8.04 5.36 -12.43
N MET A 28 -7.17 4.79 -11.61
CA MET A 28 -6.98 3.36 -11.38
C MET A 28 -7.18 3.07 -9.89
N SER A 29 -8.24 2.33 -9.56
CA SER A 29 -8.60 1.99 -8.18
C SER A 29 -7.85 0.77 -7.61
N GLU A 30 -6.83 0.26 -8.32
CA GLU A 30 -6.03 -0.89 -7.87
C GLU A 30 -4.78 -0.48 -7.07
N TYR A 31 -4.19 0.67 -7.40
CA TYR A 31 -2.97 1.15 -6.76
C TYR A 31 -3.14 2.60 -6.33
N CYS A 32 -2.37 3.00 -5.32
CA CYS A 32 -2.32 4.40 -4.92
C CYS A 32 -1.35 5.22 -5.77
N ILE A 33 -1.55 6.54 -5.81
CA ILE A 33 -0.68 7.51 -6.51
C ILE A 33 0.81 7.41 -6.12
N TYR A 34 1.10 6.91 -4.92
CA TYR A 34 2.46 6.78 -4.41
C TYR A 34 3.16 5.51 -4.90
N CYS A 35 2.41 4.45 -5.14
CA CYS A 35 2.96 3.17 -5.58
C CYS A 35 3.06 3.08 -7.10
N PHE A 36 2.11 3.67 -7.83
CA PHE A 36 2.01 3.52 -9.27
C PHE A 36 1.68 4.86 -9.93
N LYS A 37 2.49 5.24 -10.92
CA LYS A 37 2.35 6.52 -11.64
C LYS A 37 2.79 6.35 -13.09
N ASP A 38 2.08 7.00 -14.01
CA ASP A 38 2.42 7.05 -15.45
C ASP A 38 2.56 5.65 -16.09
N GLY A 39 1.81 4.67 -15.58
CA GLY A 39 1.83 3.30 -16.10
C GLY A 39 2.96 2.41 -15.56
N ALA A 40 3.67 2.81 -14.51
CA ALA A 40 4.72 2.01 -13.87
C ALA A 40 4.74 2.17 -12.35
N PHE A 41 5.34 1.20 -11.65
CA PHE A 41 5.64 1.35 -10.23
C PHE A 41 6.71 2.43 -10.04
N THR A 42 6.54 3.24 -9.00
CA THR A 42 7.42 4.38 -8.68
C THR A 42 8.80 3.97 -8.15
N GLY A 43 8.98 2.67 -7.85
CA GLY A 43 10.27 2.12 -7.43
C GLY A 43 10.32 0.61 -7.57
N ASP A 44 11.53 0.12 -7.87
CA ASP A 44 11.88 -1.30 -7.83
C ASP A 44 12.35 -1.65 -6.41
N ILE A 45 11.44 -2.18 -5.61
CA ILE A 45 11.68 -2.52 -4.20
C ILE A 45 11.09 -3.88 -3.88
N SER A 46 11.63 -4.54 -2.86
CA SER A 46 11.08 -5.81 -2.38
C SER A 46 9.81 -5.62 -1.56
N MET A 47 9.07 -6.70 -1.33
CA MET A 47 7.90 -6.70 -0.44
C MET A 47 8.30 -6.29 0.99
N GLU A 48 9.43 -6.79 1.51
CA GLU A 48 9.92 -6.43 2.84
C GLU A 48 10.29 -4.94 2.94
N ASP A 49 10.89 -4.38 1.89
CA ASP A 49 11.15 -2.94 1.83
C ASP A 49 9.85 -2.13 1.87
N MET A 50 8.82 -2.57 1.14
CA MET A 50 7.50 -1.92 1.17
C MET A 50 6.84 -2.01 2.55
N ILE A 51 7.00 -3.13 3.26
CA ILE A 51 6.52 -3.27 4.65
C ILE A 51 7.24 -2.25 5.54
N ASN A 52 8.57 -2.14 5.44
CA ASN A 52 9.34 -1.18 6.23
C ASN A 52 8.94 0.28 5.94
N ILE A 53 8.70 0.63 4.67
CA ILE A 53 8.21 1.95 4.27
C ILE A 53 6.82 2.20 4.87
N SER A 54 5.90 1.25 4.72
CA SER A 54 4.53 1.36 5.22
C SER A 54 4.48 1.47 6.74
N LEU A 55 5.30 0.70 7.45
CA LEU A 55 5.42 0.74 8.91
C LEU A 55 5.97 2.09 9.41
N LYS A 56 6.99 2.62 8.73
CA LYS A 56 7.52 3.97 9.00
C LYS A 56 6.42 5.02 8.85
N HIS A 57 5.62 4.96 7.78
CA HIS A 57 4.51 5.89 7.59
C HIS A 57 3.42 5.76 8.65
N MET A 58 3.04 4.53 9.04
CA MET A 58 2.09 4.32 10.13
C MET A 58 2.61 4.88 11.45
N ARG A 59 3.89 4.65 11.78
CA ARG A 59 4.49 5.19 13.00
C ARG A 59 4.43 6.72 13.06
N GLU A 60 4.66 7.40 11.93
CA GLU A 60 4.54 8.86 11.88
C GLU A 60 3.07 9.32 11.92
N LEU A 61 2.14 8.59 11.28
CA LEU A 61 0.71 8.89 11.30
C LEU A 61 0.07 8.73 12.68
N PHE A 62 0.43 7.65 13.40
CA PHE A 62 -0.06 7.32 14.73
C PHE A 62 0.89 7.79 15.84
N LYS A 63 1.75 8.77 15.54
CA LYS A 63 2.72 9.27 16.51
C LYS A 63 2.00 9.90 17.70
N GLY A 64 2.22 9.32 18.88
CA GLY A 64 1.59 9.76 20.12
C GLY A 64 0.25 9.10 20.42
N ASP A 65 -0.20 8.18 19.57
CA ASP A 65 -1.33 7.30 19.86
C ASP A 65 -0.88 6.17 20.80
N PRO A 66 -1.40 6.09 22.04
CA PRO A 66 -1.04 5.04 22.99
C PRO A 66 -1.54 3.65 22.59
N ASP A 67 -2.53 3.55 21.69
CA ASP A 67 -3.12 2.29 21.24
C ASP A 67 -2.41 1.72 20.00
N PHE A 68 -1.52 2.50 19.36
CA PHE A 68 -0.77 2.03 18.21
C PHE A 68 0.32 1.02 18.60
N ASN A 69 0.19 -0.20 18.07
CA ASN A 69 1.16 -1.27 18.25
C ASN A 69 1.88 -1.57 16.93
N GLU A 70 3.11 -1.08 16.81
CA GLU A 70 3.96 -1.24 15.63
C GLU A 70 4.23 -2.72 15.30
N GLN A 71 4.44 -3.57 16.31
CA GLN A 71 4.69 -5.00 16.10
C GLN A 71 3.45 -5.72 15.56
N ALA A 72 2.27 -5.38 16.06
CA ALA A 72 1.02 -5.93 15.54
C ALA A 72 0.75 -5.47 14.10
N ALA A 73 1.08 -4.22 13.76
CA ALA A 73 1.01 -3.71 12.40
C ALA A 73 1.96 -4.46 11.46
N LEU A 74 3.21 -4.70 11.88
CA LEU A 74 4.19 -5.48 11.13
C LEU A 74 3.70 -6.91 10.83
N ILE A 75 3.17 -7.61 11.84
CA ILE A 75 2.63 -8.97 11.67
C ILE A 75 1.49 -8.96 10.66
N LYS A 76 0.52 -8.05 10.82
CA LYS A 76 -0.59 -7.92 9.86
C LYS A 76 -0.12 -7.64 8.44
N MET A 77 0.88 -6.78 8.27
CA MET A 77 1.44 -6.48 6.93
C MET A 77 2.11 -7.71 6.31
N ARG A 78 2.87 -8.49 7.10
CA ARG A 78 3.50 -9.73 6.61
C ARG A 78 2.50 -10.80 6.22
N ASP A 79 1.36 -10.87 6.91
CA ASP A 79 0.29 -11.80 6.56
C ASP A 79 -0.51 -11.31 5.34
N PHE A 80 -0.73 -10.01 5.20
CA PHE A 80 -1.58 -9.43 4.16
C PHE A 80 -0.86 -9.18 2.82
N PHE A 81 0.38 -8.69 2.84
CA PHE A 81 1.10 -8.29 1.62
C PHE A 81 1.28 -9.42 0.60
N PRO A 82 1.53 -10.69 1.00
CA PRO A 82 1.59 -11.81 0.04
C PRO A 82 0.33 -12.01 -0.80
N GLU A 83 -0.84 -11.53 -0.33
CA GLU A 83 -2.10 -11.63 -1.08
C GLU A 83 -2.31 -10.48 -2.08
N LEU A 84 -1.50 -9.42 -2.00
CA LEU A 84 -1.60 -8.27 -2.90
C LEU A 84 -1.01 -8.60 -4.27
N LYS A 85 -1.66 -8.14 -5.34
CA LYS A 85 -1.30 -8.46 -6.74
C LYS A 85 0.19 -8.23 -7.08
N ARG A 86 0.83 -7.19 -6.53
CA ARG A 86 2.25 -6.91 -6.79
C ARG A 86 3.18 -8.01 -6.26
N TRP A 87 2.83 -8.63 -5.15
CA TRP A 87 3.70 -9.55 -4.41
C TRP A 87 3.27 -11.01 -4.51
N LYS A 88 2.01 -11.23 -4.86
CA LYS A 88 1.43 -12.55 -5.03
C LYS A 88 2.26 -13.31 -6.07
N LYS A 89 2.91 -14.38 -5.62
CA LYS A 89 3.60 -15.31 -6.50
C LYS A 89 2.54 -16.02 -7.33
N SER A 90 2.60 -15.88 -8.65
CA SER A 90 1.83 -16.75 -9.54
C SER A 90 2.29 -18.19 -9.29
N LEU A 91 1.37 -19.05 -8.84
CA LEU A 91 1.55 -20.50 -8.85
C LEU A 91 1.52 -21.01 -10.29
#